data_AF-A0A1I7T5F2-F1
#
_entry.id   AF-A0A1I7T5F2-F1
#
_cell.length_a   1.000
_cell.length_b   1.000
_cell.length_c   1.000
_cell.angle_alpha   90.00
_cell.angle_beta   90.00
_cell.angle_gamma   90.00
#
_symmetry.space_group_name_H-M   'P 1'
#
loop_
_entity.id
_entity.type
_entity.pdbx_description
1 polymer ?
#
loop_
_entity_poly.entity_id
_entity_poly.type
_entity_poly.pdbx_seq_one_letter_code
_entity_poly.pdbx_strand_id
1 'polypeptide(L)'
;MADAPRSSESVIGLHTYNSAADLTSGHVITLDKNEFLFDLNTKNACTRPLDVFIKLLSTSNVAKEFSHFSSLPLSRLRTVDTFFDHPELNKLGEIQVYEQTRIRAIHKQGHNYINASWIDGYREIRKYIVAPSPISETVSQFWRSIYDRNSLVVVTLCKLTDEKGKPFLPLKQGEPMTFDDMTIELDNIRKVRPTTYSSVLKLSKQGVDCKKTIVLIAYMGWGSMGYPQRPSDILDLVTDMNHMWTILRKQAIAEKKIEENQRTPITLMCFDGFSKSCTVAALDILCRRLEASYAIGTPFVDILDTIARLRMLRGAACMKAEQFVFLSLAVLEYAIRHHLINVENLDKICLNGFFIQTNPDTV
;
A
#
# COMPACT_ATOMS: atom_id res chain seq x y z
N MET A 1 -22.59 -33.18 12.57
CA MET A 1 -21.39 -32.47 13.09
C MET A 1 -20.24 -32.84 12.18
N ALA A 2 -19.89 -31.98 11.23
CA ALA A 2 -18.75 -32.18 10.34
C ALA A 2 -17.97 -30.86 10.34
N ASP A 3 -16.84 -30.87 11.03
CA ASP A 3 -15.90 -29.74 11.05
C ASP A 3 -15.39 -29.49 9.64
N ALA A 4 -15.63 -28.29 9.14
CA ALA A 4 -14.96 -27.78 7.95
C ALA A 4 -13.46 -27.63 8.26
N PRO A 5 -12.56 -27.95 7.32
CA PRO A 5 -11.13 -27.84 7.58
C PRO A 5 -10.79 -26.35 7.73
N ARG A 6 -10.50 -25.92 8.95
CA ARG A 6 -9.76 -24.68 9.19
C ARG A 6 -8.48 -24.80 8.38
N SER A 7 -8.34 -23.98 7.34
CA SER A 7 -7.09 -23.87 6.61
C SER A 7 -6.01 -23.52 7.62
N SER A 8 -5.20 -24.51 7.99
CA SER A 8 -3.96 -24.26 8.70
C SER A 8 -3.11 -23.41 7.75
N GLU A 9 -3.12 -22.10 7.95
CA GLU A 9 -2.02 -21.26 7.47
C GLU A 9 -0.78 -21.92 8.08
N SER A 10 -0.06 -22.67 7.24
CA SER A 10 1.19 -23.28 7.61
C SER A 10 2.06 -22.18 8.21
N VAL A 11 2.60 -22.48 9.39
CA VAL A 11 3.65 -21.71 10.06
C VAL A 11 4.89 -21.80 9.18
N ILE A 12 4.87 -21.10 8.04
CA ILE A 12 6.03 -20.93 7.18
C ILE A 12 6.82 -19.77 7.76
N GLY A 13 7.77 -20.14 8.61
CA GLY A 13 9.01 -19.40 8.90
C GLY A 13 8.86 -18.05 9.58
N LEU A 14 9.67 -17.82 10.62
CA LEU A 14 9.95 -16.47 11.09
C LEU A 14 10.27 -15.56 9.91
N HIS A 15 9.78 -14.33 10.00
CA HIS A 15 9.80 -13.30 8.98
C HIS A 15 11.23 -12.95 8.49
N THR A 16 11.81 -13.80 7.65
CA THR A 16 13.10 -13.57 6.99
C THR A 16 12.85 -12.79 5.70
N TYR A 17 13.28 -11.53 5.67
CA TYR A 17 13.19 -10.65 4.53
C TYR A 17 14.60 -10.30 4.02
N ASN A 18 14.92 -10.33 2.72
CA ASN A 18 16.32 -10.06 2.28
C ASN A 18 16.71 -8.57 2.38
N SER A 19 17.74 -8.17 3.12
CA SER A 19 17.97 -6.78 3.58
C SER A 19 18.15 -5.72 2.51
N ALA A 20 17.73 -4.49 2.85
CA ALA A 20 17.96 -3.29 2.07
C ALA A 20 19.39 -2.74 2.14
N ALA A 21 20.08 -2.96 3.26
CA ALA A 21 21.44 -2.48 3.49
C ALA A 21 22.52 -3.31 2.76
N ASP A 22 22.11 -4.43 2.13
CA ASP A 22 23.01 -5.44 1.56
C ASP A 22 22.55 -5.93 0.18
N LEU A 23 21.92 -5.05 -0.59
CA LEU A 23 21.38 -5.41 -1.90
C LEU A 23 22.48 -5.70 -2.97
N THR A 24 23.77 -5.60 -2.61
CA THR A 24 24.92 -6.15 -3.35
C THR A 24 25.54 -7.39 -2.70
N SER A 25 25.33 -7.64 -1.40
CA SER A 25 26.03 -8.68 -0.62
C SER A 25 25.18 -9.90 -0.28
N GLY A 26 23.86 -9.85 -0.49
CA GLY A 26 22.96 -11.00 -0.34
C GLY A 26 22.52 -11.33 1.09
N HIS A 27 22.68 -10.41 2.05
CA HIS A 27 22.25 -10.66 3.44
C HIS A 27 20.72 -10.69 3.61
N VAL A 28 20.27 -11.54 4.52
CA VAL A 28 18.87 -11.73 4.90
C VAL A 28 18.59 -10.96 6.21
N ILE A 29 17.63 -10.02 6.22
CA ILE A 29 16.97 -9.55 7.48
C ILE A 29 16.17 -10.72 8.02
N THR A 30 16.78 -11.44 8.93
CA THR A 30 16.03 -12.31 9.83
C THR A 30 15.42 -11.42 10.90
N LEU A 31 14.08 -11.36 10.96
CA LEU A 31 13.40 -10.73 12.09
C LEU A 31 13.25 -11.74 13.23
N ASP A 32 13.68 -11.34 14.42
CA ASP A 32 13.44 -12.08 15.65
C ASP A 32 11.96 -12.03 16.06
N LYS A 33 11.59 -12.86 17.05
CA LYS A 33 10.24 -12.86 17.62
C LYS A 33 9.92 -11.46 18.19
N ASN A 34 8.84 -10.86 17.70
CA ASN A 34 8.36 -9.50 18.01
C ASN A 34 9.13 -8.35 17.34
N GLU A 35 10.01 -8.63 16.38
CA GLU A 35 10.54 -7.57 15.51
C GLU A 35 9.61 -7.29 14.34
N PHE A 36 9.61 -6.05 13.87
CA PHE A 36 8.84 -5.61 12.71
C PHE A 36 9.77 -5.04 11.64
N LEU A 37 9.46 -5.32 10.37
CA LEU A 37 10.30 -4.95 9.23
C LEU A 37 10.67 -3.46 9.18
N PHE A 38 9.73 -2.59 9.58
CA PHE A 38 9.88 -1.15 9.54
C PHE A 38 10.12 -0.52 10.93
N ASP A 39 10.42 -1.31 11.97
CA ASP A 39 10.68 -0.77 13.31
C ASP A 39 12.03 -0.05 13.42
N LEU A 40 12.11 0.88 14.37
CA LEU A 40 13.29 1.64 14.77
C LEU A 40 14.31 0.80 15.57
N ASN A 41 13.89 -0.34 16.11
CA ASN A 41 14.73 -1.18 16.99
C ASN A 41 15.41 -2.35 16.26
N THR A 42 15.24 -2.47 14.93
CA THR A 42 15.93 -3.52 14.18
C THR A 42 17.43 -3.22 14.09
N LYS A 43 18.28 -4.25 14.05
CA LYS A 43 19.75 -4.08 13.91
C LYS A 43 20.17 -3.23 12.69
N ASN A 44 19.30 -3.17 11.69
CA ASN A 44 19.47 -2.40 10.46
C ASN A 44 18.47 -1.24 10.37
N ALA A 45 17.92 -0.77 11.49
CA ALA A 45 16.95 0.31 11.47
C ALA A 45 17.56 1.56 10.83
N CYS A 46 16.75 2.26 10.04
CA CYS A 46 17.13 3.56 9.56
C CYS A 46 17.28 4.53 10.75
N THR A 47 18.43 5.19 10.80
CA THR A 47 18.78 6.19 11.82
C THR A 47 19.03 7.56 11.21
N ARG A 48 18.60 7.83 9.96
CA ARG A 48 18.79 9.14 9.31
C ARG A 48 17.95 10.21 10.01
N PRO A 49 18.56 11.17 10.71
CA PRO A 49 17.83 12.20 11.42
C PRO A 49 17.07 13.14 10.47
N LEU A 50 15.93 13.67 10.92
CA LEU A 50 15.07 14.55 10.13
C LEU A 50 15.79 15.83 9.67
N ASP A 51 16.63 16.43 10.51
CA ASP A 51 17.40 17.63 10.18
C ASP A 51 18.44 17.36 9.07
N VAL A 52 19.09 16.20 9.09
CA VAL A 52 19.97 15.73 8.02
C VAL A 52 19.18 15.53 6.74
N PHE A 53 18.01 14.90 6.81
CA PHE A 53 17.11 14.75 5.66
C PHE A 53 16.72 16.11 5.06
N ILE A 54 16.29 17.06 5.88
CA ILE A 54 15.91 18.42 5.45
C ILE A 54 17.09 19.15 4.82
N LYS A 55 18.28 19.06 5.41
CA LYS A 55 19.51 19.68 4.87
C LYS A 55 19.88 19.09 3.50
N LEU A 56 19.80 17.77 3.35
CA LEU A 56 20.06 17.10 2.08
C LEU A 56 19.04 17.52 1.03
N LEU A 57 17.75 17.53 1.38
CA LEU A 57 16.68 17.94 0.49
C LEU A 57 16.84 19.41 0.07
N SER A 58 17.19 20.29 1.00
CA SER A 58 17.37 21.73 0.73
C SER A 58 18.57 22.06 -0.16
N THR A 59 19.51 21.11 -0.29
CA THR A 59 20.69 21.21 -1.18
C THR A 59 20.58 20.27 -2.38
N SER A 60 19.39 19.73 -2.63
CA SER A 60 19.09 18.80 -3.72
C SER A 60 18.36 19.48 -4.88
N ASN A 61 18.13 18.71 -5.94
CA ASN A 61 17.27 19.03 -7.06
C ASN A 61 16.68 17.73 -7.61
N VAL A 62 15.75 17.83 -8.57
CA VAL A 62 15.09 16.65 -9.15
C VAL A 62 16.10 15.64 -9.73
N ALA A 63 17.15 16.11 -10.42
CA ALA A 63 18.15 15.23 -11.01
C ALA A 63 18.94 14.44 -9.95
N LYS A 64 19.29 15.08 -8.84
CA LYS A 64 19.99 14.43 -7.72
C LYS A 64 19.10 13.42 -7.00
N GLU A 65 17.83 13.74 -6.77
CA GLU A 65 16.87 12.76 -6.23
C GLU A 65 16.67 11.58 -7.18
N PHE A 66 16.64 11.81 -8.49
CA PHE A 66 16.56 10.73 -9.48
C PHE A 66 17.83 9.86 -9.46
N SER A 67 19.00 10.48 -9.27
CA SER A 67 20.26 9.75 -9.07
C SER A 67 20.29 8.95 -7.76
N HIS A 68 19.68 9.44 -6.69
CA HIS A 68 19.52 8.64 -5.47
C HIS A 68 18.58 7.46 -5.72
N PHE A 69 17.46 7.70 -6.41
CA PHE A 69 16.51 6.65 -6.76
C PHE A 69 17.16 5.54 -7.61
N SER A 70 18.02 5.89 -8.58
CA SER A 70 18.68 4.89 -9.44
C SER A 70 19.63 3.97 -8.68
N SER A 71 20.09 4.38 -7.49
CA SER A 71 20.86 3.52 -6.59
C SER A 71 20.02 2.45 -5.90
N LEU A 72 18.68 2.58 -5.90
CA LEU A 72 17.80 1.58 -5.30
C LEU A 72 17.81 0.29 -6.11
N PRO A 73 18.33 -0.79 -5.54
CA PRO A 73 18.46 -2.02 -6.28
C PRO A 73 17.13 -2.78 -6.27
N LEU A 74 17.04 -3.73 -7.20
CA LEU A 74 15.88 -4.59 -7.38
C LEU A 74 16.08 -5.87 -6.58
N SER A 75 15.03 -6.33 -5.92
CA SER A 75 15.05 -7.62 -5.22
C SER A 75 15.05 -8.75 -6.26
N ARG A 76 16.13 -9.55 -6.29
CA ARG A 76 16.35 -10.65 -7.25
C ARG A 76 16.29 -12.06 -6.63
N LEU A 77 16.07 -12.17 -5.32
CA LEU A 77 16.28 -13.40 -4.55
C LEU A 77 14.97 -14.03 -4.05
N ARG A 78 13.91 -13.98 -4.86
CA ARG A 78 12.58 -14.48 -4.47
C ARG A 78 12.05 -15.46 -5.49
N THR A 79 11.41 -16.51 -5.00
CA THR A 79 10.73 -17.51 -5.82
C THR A 79 9.42 -16.94 -6.32
N VAL A 80 9.15 -17.17 -7.61
CA VAL A 80 8.00 -16.63 -8.33
C VAL A 80 7.35 -17.71 -9.21
N ASP A 81 7.59 -18.99 -8.93
CA ASP A 81 7.18 -20.10 -9.80
C ASP A 81 5.66 -20.10 -10.01
N THR A 82 4.89 -19.93 -8.94
CA THR A 82 3.42 -19.87 -9.03
C THR A 82 2.92 -18.67 -9.85
N PHE A 83 3.69 -17.58 -9.98
CA PHE A 83 3.34 -16.50 -10.91
C PHE A 83 3.42 -16.97 -12.36
N PHE A 84 4.44 -17.76 -12.70
CA PHE A 84 4.63 -18.32 -14.05
C PHE A 84 3.72 -19.52 -14.34
N ASP A 85 3.25 -20.24 -13.32
CA ASP A 85 2.27 -21.32 -13.47
C ASP A 85 0.85 -20.83 -13.85
N HIS A 86 0.58 -19.53 -13.65
CA HIS A 86 -0.74 -18.92 -13.86
C HIS A 86 -0.68 -17.61 -14.67
N PRO A 87 -0.11 -17.60 -15.90
CA PRO A 87 0.05 -16.39 -16.70
C PRO A 87 -1.30 -15.73 -17.04
N GLU A 88 -2.38 -16.49 -17.19
CA GLU A 88 -3.73 -16.04 -17.50
C GLU A 88 -4.38 -15.23 -16.37
N LEU A 89 -3.87 -15.37 -15.13
CA LEU A 89 -4.37 -14.66 -13.95
C LEU A 89 -3.54 -13.40 -13.64
N ASN A 90 -2.57 -13.08 -14.50
CA ASN A 90 -1.72 -11.91 -14.38
C ASN A 90 -2.16 -10.81 -15.34
N LYS A 91 -2.55 -9.65 -14.80
CA LYS A 91 -2.87 -8.47 -15.60
C LYS A 91 -1.67 -8.01 -16.44
N LEU A 92 -0.47 -8.09 -15.86
CA LEU A 92 0.79 -7.61 -16.44
C LEU A 92 1.85 -8.71 -16.27
N GLY A 93 2.47 -9.13 -17.37
CA GLY A 93 3.41 -10.26 -17.41
C GLY A 93 4.77 -9.96 -16.75
N GLU A 94 5.07 -8.69 -16.54
CA GLU A 94 6.29 -8.20 -15.90
C GLU A 94 6.13 -8.04 -14.38
N ILE A 95 4.92 -8.20 -13.85
CA ILE A 95 4.59 -7.84 -12.46
C ILE A 95 4.47 -9.08 -11.59
N GLN A 96 5.65 -9.55 -11.21
CA GLN A 96 5.83 -10.76 -10.42
C GLN A 96 5.32 -10.60 -8.98
N VAL A 97 4.83 -11.69 -8.42
CA VAL A 97 4.46 -11.83 -7.00
C VAL A 97 5.36 -12.88 -6.35
N TYR A 98 5.89 -12.57 -5.17
CA TYR A 98 6.75 -13.49 -4.43
C TYR A 98 5.95 -14.56 -3.70
N GLU A 99 6.41 -15.80 -3.74
CA GLU A 99 5.75 -16.92 -3.07
C GLU A 99 5.61 -16.71 -1.55
N GLN A 100 6.60 -16.05 -0.94
CA GLN A 100 6.68 -15.84 0.51
C GLN A 100 5.63 -14.82 0.99
N THR A 101 5.30 -13.84 0.16
CA THR A 101 4.43 -12.72 0.53
C THR A 101 3.11 -12.70 -0.21
N ARG A 102 2.91 -13.59 -1.18
CA ARG A 102 1.64 -13.64 -1.92
C ARG A 102 0.47 -13.97 -1.01
N ILE A 103 -0.66 -13.46 -1.42
CA ILE A 103 -1.96 -13.86 -0.92
C ILE A 103 -2.30 -15.24 -1.47
N ARG A 104 -2.76 -16.15 -0.59
CA ARG A 104 -3.28 -17.46 -0.97
C ARG A 104 -4.80 -17.43 -0.99
N ALA A 105 -5.40 -17.42 -2.17
CA ALA A 105 -6.84 -17.31 -2.34
C ALA A 105 -7.38 -18.50 -3.13
N ILE A 106 -8.23 -19.31 -2.51
CA ILE A 106 -8.77 -20.53 -3.13
C ILE A 106 -9.53 -20.13 -4.40
N HIS A 107 -9.03 -20.65 -5.53
CA HIS A 107 -9.63 -20.49 -6.83
C HIS A 107 -10.61 -21.64 -7.10
N LYS A 108 -11.61 -21.39 -7.96
CA LYS A 108 -12.59 -22.41 -8.35
C LYS A 108 -11.98 -23.60 -9.09
N GLN A 109 -10.80 -23.40 -9.69
CA GLN A 109 -10.04 -24.44 -10.39
C GLN A 109 -9.08 -25.22 -9.45
N GLY A 110 -9.19 -25.05 -8.13
CA GLY A 110 -8.45 -25.85 -7.14
C GLY A 110 -7.05 -25.36 -6.78
N HIS A 111 -6.48 -24.38 -7.49
CA HIS A 111 -5.25 -23.69 -7.07
C HIS A 111 -5.53 -22.53 -6.10
N ASN A 112 -4.50 -21.89 -5.55
CA ASN A 112 -4.64 -20.81 -4.56
C ASN A 112 -3.97 -19.49 -4.99
N TYR A 113 -3.72 -19.32 -6.28
CA TYR A 113 -2.96 -18.21 -6.84
C TYR A 113 -3.83 -16.98 -7.09
N ILE A 114 -3.40 -15.83 -6.57
CA ILE A 114 -3.84 -14.49 -6.98
C ILE A 114 -2.61 -13.59 -6.98
N ASN A 115 -2.48 -12.69 -7.95
CA ASN A 115 -1.40 -11.72 -7.99
C ASN A 115 -1.65 -10.58 -6.97
N ALA A 116 -1.44 -10.87 -5.69
CA ALA A 116 -1.55 -9.90 -4.62
C ALA A 116 -0.52 -10.22 -3.53
N SER A 117 0.00 -9.20 -2.85
CA SER A 117 1.00 -9.34 -1.80
C SER A 117 0.51 -8.80 -0.47
N TRP A 118 0.88 -9.48 0.60
CA TRP A 118 0.90 -8.92 1.95
C TRP A 118 2.01 -7.85 2.05
N ILE A 119 1.67 -6.71 2.62
CA ILE A 119 2.61 -5.64 2.95
C ILE A 119 2.51 -5.32 4.44
N ASP A 120 3.66 -5.26 5.11
CA ASP A 120 3.75 -4.85 6.52
C ASP A 120 3.66 -3.31 6.62
N GLY A 121 3.08 -2.82 7.70
CA GLY A 121 3.10 -1.41 8.11
C GLY A 121 4.16 -1.16 9.19
N TYR A 122 4.22 0.08 9.68
CA TYR A 122 5.05 0.40 10.84
C TYR A 122 4.52 -0.31 12.09
N ARG A 123 5.29 -1.27 12.63
CA ARG A 123 4.90 -2.13 13.76
C ARG A 123 3.59 -2.91 13.55
N GLU A 124 3.23 -3.18 12.31
CA GLU A 124 1.97 -3.83 11.95
C GLU A 124 2.22 -4.90 10.88
N ILE A 125 2.22 -6.18 11.26
CA ILE A 125 2.43 -7.29 10.31
C ILE A 125 1.17 -7.48 9.45
N ARG A 126 1.35 -7.59 8.13
CA ARG A 126 0.28 -7.77 7.13
C ARG A 126 -0.79 -6.69 7.18
N LYS A 127 -0.39 -5.43 7.40
CA LYS A 127 -1.30 -4.28 7.46
C LYS A 127 -2.07 -4.08 6.16
N TYR A 128 -1.42 -4.30 5.01
CA TYR A 128 -2.05 -4.10 3.72
C TYR A 128 -2.07 -5.36 2.86
N ILE A 129 -3.08 -5.41 1.99
CA ILE A 129 -3.07 -6.24 0.78
C ILE A 129 -2.84 -5.28 -0.39
N VAL A 130 -1.85 -5.55 -1.23
CA VAL A 130 -1.66 -4.81 -2.48
C VAL A 130 -1.93 -5.71 -3.68
N ALA A 131 -2.76 -5.25 -4.61
CA ALA A 131 -3.16 -5.99 -5.80
C ALA A 131 -3.37 -5.06 -7.02
N PRO A 132 -3.18 -5.54 -8.26
CA PRO A 132 -3.58 -4.83 -9.46
C PRO A 132 -5.11 -4.76 -9.54
N SER A 133 -5.62 -3.87 -10.41
CA SER A 133 -7.05 -3.85 -10.68
C SER A 133 -7.48 -5.17 -11.33
N PRO A 134 -8.59 -5.78 -10.89
CA PRO A 134 -8.98 -7.09 -11.40
C PRO A 134 -9.21 -7.09 -12.91
N ILE A 135 -8.89 -8.22 -13.52
CA ILE A 135 -9.34 -8.58 -14.87
C ILE A 135 -10.58 -9.47 -14.78
N SER A 136 -11.22 -9.77 -15.91
CA SER A 136 -12.46 -10.56 -15.93
C SER A 136 -12.29 -11.93 -15.28
N GLU A 137 -11.10 -12.51 -15.39
CA GLU A 137 -10.72 -13.82 -14.90
C GLU A 137 -10.50 -13.82 -13.37
N THR A 138 -10.13 -12.66 -12.79
CA THR A 138 -9.70 -12.57 -11.38
C THR A 138 -10.65 -11.77 -10.48
N VAL A 139 -11.69 -11.13 -11.03
CA VAL A 139 -12.63 -10.29 -10.26
C VAL A 139 -13.29 -11.03 -9.10
N SER A 140 -13.79 -12.26 -9.32
CA SER A 140 -14.40 -13.05 -8.24
C SER A 140 -13.39 -13.37 -7.16
N GLN A 141 -12.19 -13.84 -7.55
CA GLN A 141 -11.14 -14.21 -6.62
C GLN A 141 -10.61 -13.02 -5.82
N PHE A 142 -10.52 -11.83 -6.42
CA PHE A 142 -10.16 -10.59 -5.74
C PHE A 142 -11.15 -10.28 -4.61
N TRP A 143 -12.45 -10.27 -4.90
CA TRP A 143 -13.47 -9.98 -3.89
C TRP A 143 -13.60 -11.07 -2.83
N ARG A 144 -13.44 -12.34 -3.21
CA ARG A 144 -13.34 -13.46 -2.26
C ARG A 144 -12.15 -13.27 -1.32
N SER A 145 -10.99 -12.85 -1.86
CA SER A 145 -9.78 -12.59 -1.05
C SER A 145 -9.99 -11.52 0.01
N ILE A 146 -10.70 -10.45 -0.35
CA ILE A 146 -11.07 -9.35 0.54
C ILE A 146 -12.06 -9.84 1.61
N TYR A 147 -13.10 -10.57 1.19
CA TYR A 147 -14.14 -11.11 2.08
C TYR A 147 -13.53 -12.07 3.11
N ASP A 148 -12.75 -13.06 2.68
CA ASP A 148 -12.19 -14.10 3.55
C ASP A 148 -11.20 -13.51 4.58
N ARG A 149 -10.52 -12.40 4.24
CA ARG A 149 -9.54 -11.72 5.11
C ARG A 149 -10.14 -10.63 5.98
N ASN A 150 -11.45 -10.40 5.92
CA ASN A 150 -12.12 -9.35 6.69
C ASN A 150 -11.51 -7.97 6.43
N SER A 151 -11.11 -7.70 5.19
CA SER A 151 -10.71 -6.35 4.81
C SER A 151 -11.93 -5.44 4.88
N LEU A 152 -11.82 -4.38 5.69
CA LEU A 152 -12.92 -3.43 5.97
C LEU A 152 -12.83 -2.18 5.08
N VAL A 153 -11.62 -1.90 4.57
CA VAL A 153 -11.34 -0.72 3.76
C VAL A 153 -10.60 -1.15 2.50
N VAL A 154 -11.12 -0.72 1.36
CA VAL A 154 -10.46 -0.84 0.05
C VAL A 154 -10.15 0.56 -0.44
N VAL A 155 -8.91 0.84 -0.78
CA VAL A 155 -8.50 2.09 -1.43
C VAL A 155 -8.16 1.79 -2.88
N THR A 156 -8.74 2.54 -3.82
CA THR A 156 -8.41 2.44 -5.24
C THR A 156 -7.79 3.73 -5.76
N LEU A 157 -6.72 3.58 -6.54
CA LEU A 157 -5.95 4.63 -7.21
C LEU A 157 -6.08 4.53 -8.74
N CYS A 158 -7.09 3.79 -9.20
CA CYS A 158 -7.44 3.59 -10.61
C CYS A 158 -8.96 3.59 -10.82
N LYS A 159 -9.36 3.58 -12.09
CA LYS A 159 -10.76 3.46 -12.51
C LYS A 159 -11.37 2.14 -11.98
N LEU A 160 -12.70 2.13 -11.85
CA LEU A 160 -13.49 1.00 -11.37
C LEU A 160 -13.86 -0.03 -12.45
N THR A 161 -13.27 0.15 -13.63
CA THR A 161 -13.47 -0.69 -14.81
C THR A 161 -12.14 -1.23 -15.30
N ASP A 162 -12.17 -2.37 -15.97
CA ASP A 162 -11.04 -2.87 -16.73
C ASP A 162 -10.80 -2.04 -18.00
N GLU A 163 -9.82 -2.47 -18.79
CA GLU A 163 -9.41 -1.78 -20.03
C GLU A 163 -10.47 -1.86 -21.13
N LYS A 164 -11.40 -2.83 -21.04
CA LYS A 164 -12.54 -2.98 -21.94
C LYS A 164 -13.76 -2.22 -21.44
N GLY A 165 -13.63 -1.45 -20.34
CA GLY A 165 -14.72 -0.70 -19.73
C GLY A 165 -15.67 -1.55 -18.91
N LYS A 166 -15.35 -2.83 -18.65
CA LYS A 166 -16.20 -3.71 -17.83
C LYS A 166 -15.96 -3.41 -16.35
N PRO A 167 -17.02 -3.14 -15.56
CA PRO A 167 -16.87 -2.89 -14.14
C PRO A 167 -16.48 -4.15 -13.38
N PHE A 168 -15.62 -4.01 -12.38
CA PHE A 168 -15.32 -5.07 -11.41
C PHE A 168 -16.10 -4.92 -10.10
N LEU A 169 -17.00 -3.94 -10.00
CA LEU A 169 -17.94 -3.72 -8.89
C LEU A 169 -19.15 -2.89 -9.37
N PRO A 170 -20.31 -2.93 -8.69
CA PRO A 170 -21.50 -2.16 -9.07
C PRO A 170 -21.25 -0.65 -9.06
N LEU A 171 -21.51 0.02 -10.19
CA LEU A 171 -21.32 1.46 -10.33
C LEU A 171 -22.56 2.29 -9.97
N LYS A 172 -23.72 1.63 -9.82
CA LYS A 172 -25.00 2.26 -9.50
C LYS A 172 -25.69 1.51 -8.37
N GLN A 173 -26.37 2.27 -7.51
CA GLN A 173 -27.17 1.72 -6.42
C GLN A 173 -28.37 0.96 -6.99
N GLY A 174 -28.73 -0.16 -6.36
CA GLY A 174 -29.83 -1.03 -6.82
C GLY A 174 -29.48 -1.97 -7.97
N GLU A 175 -28.26 -1.90 -8.51
CA GLU A 175 -27.75 -2.80 -9.55
C GLU A 175 -26.65 -3.71 -8.98
N PRO A 176 -26.99 -4.75 -8.18
CA PRO A 176 -25.99 -5.66 -7.64
C PRO A 176 -25.24 -6.40 -8.75
N MET A 177 -23.96 -6.67 -8.53
CA MET A 177 -23.15 -7.49 -9.43
C MET A 177 -22.72 -8.79 -8.75
N THR A 178 -22.91 -9.91 -9.44
CA THR A 178 -22.48 -11.23 -8.97
C THR A 178 -21.31 -11.73 -9.82
N PHE A 179 -20.25 -12.18 -9.16
CA PHE A 179 -19.04 -12.75 -9.74
C PHE A 179 -18.77 -14.13 -9.12
N ASP A 180 -19.11 -15.18 -9.85
CA ASP A 180 -19.18 -16.56 -9.33
C ASP A 180 -20.05 -16.64 -8.04
N ASP A 181 -19.45 -16.92 -6.88
CA ASP A 181 -20.12 -17.05 -5.57
C ASP A 181 -20.20 -15.72 -4.78
N MET A 182 -19.64 -14.63 -5.30
CA MET A 182 -19.60 -13.34 -4.61
C MET A 182 -20.61 -12.37 -5.20
N THR A 183 -21.50 -11.81 -4.38
CA THR A 183 -22.39 -10.71 -4.78
C THR A 183 -21.99 -9.42 -4.08
N ILE A 184 -21.96 -8.33 -4.83
CA ILE A 184 -21.59 -7.00 -4.36
C ILE A 184 -22.73 -6.05 -4.64
N GLU A 185 -23.15 -5.34 -3.61
CA GLU A 185 -24.15 -4.28 -3.66
C GLU A 185 -23.47 -2.95 -3.34
N LEU A 186 -23.75 -1.92 -4.13
CA LEU A 186 -23.39 -0.55 -3.82
C LEU A 186 -24.50 0.09 -2.99
N ASP A 187 -24.18 0.49 -1.76
CA ASP A 187 -25.15 1.11 -0.84
C ASP A 187 -25.18 2.63 -0.98
N ASN A 188 -24.02 3.28 -1.12
CA ASN A 188 -23.92 4.71 -1.37
C ASN A 188 -22.61 5.12 -2.04
N ILE A 189 -22.59 6.32 -2.62
CA ILE A 189 -21.38 7.02 -3.07
C ILE A 189 -21.43 8.45 -2.53
N ARG A 190 -20.33 8.93 -1.97
CA ARG A 190 -20.15 10.30 -1.49
C ARG A 190 -18.87 10.89 -2.07
N LYS A 191 -18.95 12.10 -2.61
CA LYS A 191 -17.76 12.87 -2.98
C LYS A 191 -17.20 13.53 -1.73
N VAL A 192 -16.02 13.10 -1.29
CA VAL A 192 -15.36 13.57 -0.05
C VAL A 192 -14.49 14.80 -0.32
N ARG A 193 -13.74 14.76 -1.44
CA ARG A 193 -12.87 15.86 -1.92
C ARG A 193 -12.99 15.95 -3.45
N PRO A 194 -12.46 17.00 -4.12
CA PRO A 194 -12.61 17.17 -5.58
C PRO A 194 -12.27 15.93 -6.41
N THR A 195 -11.26 15.17 -5.99
CA THR A 195 -10.73 13.97 -6.65
C THR A 195 -10.92 12.68 -5.82
N THR A 196 -11.63 12.73 -4.68
CA THR A 196 -11.78 11.60 -3.75
C THR A 196 -13.24 11.29 -3.50
N TYR A 197 -13.61 10.02 -3.65
CA TYR A 197 -14.94 9.49 -3.41
C TYR A 197 -14.88 8.40 -2.34
N SER A 198 -15.93 8.27 -1.54
CA SER A 198 -16.12 7.19 -0.57
C SER A 198 -17.43 6.49 -0.87
N SER A 199 -17.41 5.16 -0.91
CA SER A 199 -18.58 4.34 -1.18
C SER A 199 -18.71 3.24 -0.14
N VAL A 200 -19.95 2.88 0.22
CA VAL A 200 -20.23 1.71 1.06
C VAL A 200 -20.64 0.56 0.16
N LEU A 201 -19.93 -0.56 0.28
CA LEU A 201 -20.22 -1.82 -0.41
C LEU A 201 -20.73 -2.85 0.60
N LYS A 202 -21.71 -3.66 0.19
CA LYS A 202 -22.13 -4.86 0.93
C LYS A 202 -21.76 -6.08 0.10
N LEU A 203 -20.99 -6.97 0.69
CA LEU A 203 -20.54 -8.21 0.07
C LEU A 203 -21.26 -9.39 0.72
N SER A 204 -21.82 -10.27 -0.10
CA SER A 204 -22.33 -11.57 0.32
C SER A 204 -21.63 -12.69 -0.43
N LYS A 205 -21.51 -13.84 0.22
CA LYS A 205 -21.00 -15.07 -0.36
C LYS A 205 -22.14 -16.08 -0.43
N GLN A 206 -22.31 -16.74 -1.57
CA GLN A 206 -23.35 -17.73 -1.77
C GLN A 206 -23.24 -18.85 -0.72
N GLY A 207 -24.38 -19.19 -0.11
CA GLY A 207 -24.44 -20.21 0.94
C GLY A 207 -23.96 -19.74 2.32
N VAL A 208 -23.59 -18.47 2.48
CA VAL A 208 -23.23 -17.87 3.76
C VAL A 208 -24.23 -16.78 4.12
N ASP A 209 -24.97 -16.97 5.21
CA ASP A 209 -25.93 -15.98 5.74
C ASP A 209 -25.21 -14.89 6.55
N CYS A 210 -24.25 -14.22 5.90
CA CYS A 210 -23.49 -13.12 6.49
C CYS A 210 -23.07 -12.13 5.40
N LYS A 211 -23.54 -10.89 5.50
CA LYS A 211 -23.08 -9.77 4.67
C LYS A 211 -21.96 -9.01 5.38
N LYS A 212 -20.89 -8.70 4.64
CA LYS A 212 -19.79 -7.85 5.12
C LYS A 212 -19.88 -6.47 4.49
N THR A 213 -19.71 -5.45 5.32
CA THR A 213 -19.67 -4.05 4.88
C THR A 213 -18.23 -3.63 4.66
N ILE A 214 -17.97 -3.00 3.52
CA ILE A 214 -16.66 -2.48 3.14
C ILE A 214 -16.80 -1.02 2.74
N VAL A 215 -15.86 -0.20 3.19
CA VAL A 215 -15.71 1.17 2.68
C VAL A 215 -14.68 1.18 1.57
N LEU A 216 -15.11 1.62 0.38
CA LEU A 216 -14.25 1.86 -0.77
C LEU A 216 -13.91 3.35 -0.84
N ILE A 217 -12.63 3.70 -0.73
CA ILE A 217 -12.13 5.06 -0.97
C ILE A 217 -11.49 5.09 -2.36
N ALA A 218 -12.04 5.89 -3.27
CA ALA A 218 -11.55 6.02 -4.63
C ALA A 218 -10.89 7.37 -4.86
N TYR A 219 -9.57 7.37 -5.06
CA TYR A 219 -8.80 8.55 -5.40
C TYR A 219 -8.50 8.59 -6.91
N MET A 220 -9.05 9.60 -7.59
CA MET A 220 -8.96 9.79 -9.04
C MET A 220 -8.01 10.94 -9.42
N GLY A 221 -7.29 11.53 -8.46
CA GLY A 221 -6.38 12.65 -8.69
C GLY A 221 -4.95 12.26 -9.08
N TRP A 222 -4.69 10.96 -9.30
CA TRP A 222 -3.38 10.47 -9.69
C TRP A 222 -3.19 10.63 -11.20
N GLY A 223 -2.53 11.72 -11.62
CA GLY A 223 -2.35 12.11 -13.01
C GLY A 223 -1.52 11.12 -13.84
N SER A 224 -1.25 11.50 -15.09
CA SER A 224 -0.46 10.70 -16.05
C SER A 224 1.04 10.71 -15.78
N MET A 225 1.56 11.77 -15.14
CA MET A 225 2.99 12.01 -14.91
C MET A 225 3.62 11.16 -13.79
N GLY A 226 2.90 10.16 -13.26
CA GLY A 226 3.43 9.24 -12.24
C GLY A 226 3.23 9.68 -10.79
N TYR A 227 2.86 10.94 -10.54
CA TYR A 227 2.57 11.50 -9.21
C TYR A 227 1.16 12.16 -9.15
N PRO A 228 0.63 12.46 -7.95
CA PRO A 228 -0.69 13.09 -7.78
C PRO A 228 -0.71 14.53 -8.31
N GLN A 229 -1.80 14.93 -8.97
CA GLN A 229 -1.97 16.31 -9.47
C GLN A 229 -1.97 17.34 -8.34
N ARG A 230 -2.44 16.94 -7.15
CA ARG A 230 -2.36 17.69 -5.90
C ARG A 230 -1.68 16.79 -4.86
N PRO A 231 -0.36 16.89 -4.69
CA PRO A 231 0.42 16.00 -3.81
C PRO A 231 -0.15 15.87 -2.39
N SER A 232 -0.59 16.98 -1.81
CA SER A 232 -1.18 17.03 -0.47
C SER A 232 -2.44 16.16 -0.29
N ASP A 233 -3.18 15.85 -1.37
CA ASP A 233 -4.37 15.00 -1.29
C ASP A 233 -4.02 13.58 -0.79
N ILE A 234 -2.78 13.11 -0.98
CA ILE A 234 -2.38 11.75 -0.55
C ILE A 234 -2.15 11.69 0.96
N LEU A 235 -1.73 12.79 1.60
CA LEU A 235 -1.67 12.86 3.07
C LEU A 235 -3.09 12.78 3.66
N ASP A 236 -4.05 13.46 3.04
CA ASP A 236 -5.46 13.34 3.39
C ASP A 236 -5.96 11.89 3.17
N LEU A 237 -5.61 11.26 2.05
CA LEU A 237 -5.99 9.87 1.76
C LEU A 237 -5.42 8.88 2.79
N VAL A 238 -4.15 9.03 3.19
CA VAL A 238 -3.51 8.22 4.23
C VAL A 238 -4.23 8.40 5.57
N THR A 239 -4.63 9.63 5.90
CA THR A 239 -5.42 9.93 7.10
C THR A 239 -6.79 9.27 7.03
N ASP A 240 -7.51 9.47 5.93
CA ASP A 240 -8.86 8.95 5.70
C ASP A 240 -8.89 7.41 5.75
N MET A 241 -7.95 6.72 5.08
CA MET A 241 -7.93 5.26 5.06
C MET A 241 -7.67 4.65 6.44
N ASN A 242 -6.74 5.23 7.23
CA ASN A 242 -6.42 4.73 8.56
C ASN A 242 -7.54 5.06 9.57
N HIS A 243 -8.16 6.24 9.44
CA HIS A 243 -9.27 6.65 10.29
C HIS A 243 -10.50 5.76 10.07
N MET A 244 -10.89 5.57 8.81
CA MET A 244 -12.00 4.69 8.46
C MET A 244 -11.75 3.25 8.90
N TRP A 245 -10.53 2.75 8.70
CA TRP A 245 -10.14 1.42 9.17
C TRP A 245 -10.31 1.29 10.69
N THR A 246 -9.84 2.27 11.46
CA THR A 246 -9.94 2.28 12.92
C THR A 246 -11.38 2.24 13.39
N ILE A 247 -12.25 3.08 12.82
CA ILE A 247 -13.67 3.14 13.20
C ILE A 247 -14.38 1.84 12.85
N LEU A 248 -14.24 1.35 11.62
CA LEU A 248 -14.91 0.13 11.16
C LEU A 248 -14.44 -1.08 11.94
N ARG A 249 -13.15 -1.15 12.28
CA ARG A 249 -12.60 -2.23 13.10
C ARG A 249 -13.21 -2.20 14.51
N LYS A 250 -13.23 -1.04 15.17
CA LYS A 250 -13.84 -0.88 16.51
C LYS A 250 -15.31 -1.29 16.49
N GLN A 251 -16.06 -0.86 15.47
CA GLN A 251 -17.46 -1.23 15.31
C GLN A 251 -17.63 -2.75 15.09
N ALA A 252 -16.84 -3.36 14.21
CA ALA A 252 -16.91 -4.79 13.94
C ALA A 252 -16.58 -5.65 15.18
N ILE A 253 -15.64 -5.20 16.03
CA ILE A 253 -15.33 -5.85 17.31
C ILE A 253 -16.54 -5.72 18.27
N ALA A 254 -17.09 -4.52 18.42
CA ALA A 254 -18.24 -4.27 19.30
C ALA A 254 -19.48 -5.10 18.89
N GLU A 255 -19.68 -5.27 17.57
CA GLU A 255 -20.74 -6.10 17.00
C GLU A 255 -20.40 -7.60 16.96
N LYS A 256 -19.24 -8.02 17.49
CA LYS A 256 -18.75 -9.41 17.50
C LYS A 256 -18.68 -10.04 16.10
N LYS A 257 -18.44 -9.23 15.06
CA LYS A 257 -18.22 -9.68 13.68
C LYS A 257 -16.79 -10.11 13.42
N ILE A 258 -15.84 -9.61 14.23
CA ILE A 258 -14.43 -10.00 14.23
C ILE A 258 -13.92 -10.09 15.66
N GLU A 259 -12.90 -10.91 15.89
CA GLU A 259 -12.19 -10.97 17.18
C GLU A 259 -11.22 -9.78 17.34
N GLU A 260 -10.86 -9.45 18.58
CA GLU A 260 -9.98 -8.31 18.88
C GLU A 260 -8.56 -8.47 18.31
N ASN A 261 -8.04 -9.70 18.28
CA ASN A 261 -6.74 -10.08 17.72
C ASN A 261 -6.81 -10.42 16.22
N GLN A 262 -8.01 -10.53 15.63
CA GLN A 262 -8.19 -10.91 14.24
C GLN A 262 -7.70 -9.80 13.32
N ARG A 263 -6.81 -10.13 12.37
CA ARG A 263 -6.29 -9.13 11.42
C ARG A 263 -7.38 -8.73 10.42
N THR A 264 -7.40 -7.44 10.10
CA THR A 264 -8.28 -6.86 9.07
C THR A 264 -7.41 -5.94 8.21
N PRO A 265 -6.82 -6.40 7.09
CA PRO A 265 -5.92 -5.56 6.32
C PRO A 265 -6.67 -4.44 5.57
N ILE A 266 -5.97 -3.36 5.24
CA ILE A 266 -6.44 -2.36 4.25
C ILE A 266 -6.02 -2.86 2.87
N THR A 267 -6.97 -2.98 1.93
CA THR A 267 -6.64 -3.36 0.56
C THR A 267 -6.30 -2.12 -0.26
N LEU A 268 -5.10 -2.03 -0.83
CA LEU A 268 -4.66 -0.96 -1.72
C LEU A 268 -4.59 -1.47 -3.17
N MET A 269 -5.42 -0.91 -4.04
CA MET A 269 -5.53 -1.28 -5.43
C MET A 269 -5.11 -0.12 -6.34
N CYS A 270 -4.25 -0.40 -7.29
CA CYS A 270 -3.97 0.50 -8.42
C CYS A 270 -3.97 -0.32 -9.70
N PHE A 271 -3.76 0.32 -10.84
CA PHE A 271 -3.80 -0.40 -12.13
C PHE A 271 -2.85 -1.61 -12.15
N ASP A 272 -1.62 -1.41 -11.66
CA ASP A 272 -0.53 -2.39 -11.73
C ASP A 272 -0.27 -3.13 -10.40
N GLY A 273 -0.87 -2.68 -9.29
CA GLY A 273 -0.71 -3.31 -7.99
C GLY A 273 0.68 -3.15 -7.37
N PHE A 274 1.43 -2.11 -7.69
CA PHE A 274 2.68 -1.81 -6.97
C PHE A 274 3.11 -0.35 -7.04
N SER A 275 2.78 0.40 -8.10
CA SER A 275 3.37 1.73 -8.25
C SER A 275 2.72 2.70 -7.26
N LYS A 276 1.46 3.03 -7.51
CA LYS A 276 0.69 3.97 -6.69
C LYS A 276 0.36 3.37 -5.32
N SER A 277 -0.04 2.10 -5.27
CA SER A 277 -0.40 1.44 -4.01
C SER A 277 0.77 1.35 -3.04
N CYS A 278 1.97 0.92 -3.49
CA CYS A 278 3.11 0.89 -2.58
C CYS A 278 3.63 2.30 -2.26
N THR A 279 3.43 3.29 -3.13
CA THR A 279 3.73 4.70 -2.79
C THR A 279 2.86 5.18 -1.62
N VAL A 280 1.55 4.87 -1.62
CA VAL A 280 0.66 5.21 -0.50
C VAL A 280 1.05 4.46 0.78
N ALA A 281 1.35 3.16 0.69
CA ALA A 281 1.83 2.38 1.84
C ALA A 281 3.16 2.93 2.39
N ALA A 282 4.11 3.28 1.51
CA ALA A 282 5.38 3.88 1.90
C ALA A 282 5.17 5.18 2.67
N LEU A 283 4.28 6.05 2.19
CA LEU A 283 3.99 7.32 2.85
C LEU A 283 3.40 7.11 4.26
N ASP A 284 2.43 6.21 4.42
CA ASP A 284 1.89 5.89 5.75
C ASP A 284 2.98 5.35 6.68
N ILE A 285 3.82 4.42 6.21
CA ILE A 285 4.95 3.88 6.99
C ILE A 285 5.91 5.00 7.42
N LEU A 286 6.27 5.90 6.50
CA LEU A 286 7.18 7.02 6.76
C LEU A 286 6.59 7.97 7.81
N CYS A 287 5.31 8.36 7.67
CA CYS A 287 4.63 9.23 8.62
C CYS A 287 4.58 8.60 10.03
N ARG A 288 4.20 7.33 10.15
CA ARG A 288 4.14 6.64 11.45
C ARG A 288 5.50 6.46 12.10
N ARG A 289 6.54 6.12 11.30
CA ARG A 289 7.92 6.08 11.78
C ARG A 289 8.37 7.43 12.29
N LEU A 290 8.06 8.50 11.55
CA LEU A 290 8.46 9.85 11.90
C LEU A 290 7.82 10.29 13.22
N GLU A 291 6.52 10.07 13.41
CA GLU A 291 5.85 10.36 14.69
C GLU A 291 6.43 9.57 15.86
N ALA A 292 6.63 8.27 15.68
CA ALA A 292 7.14 7.42 16.75
C ALA A 292 8.59 7.73 17.14
N SER A 293 9.43 8.04 16.15
CA SER A 293 10.83 8.45 16.37
C SER A 293 10.93 9.84 17.00
N TYR A 294 10.05 10.76 16.61
CA TYR A 294 9.92 12.06 17.28
C TYR A 294 9.55 11.91 18.76
N ALA A 295 8.60 11.02 19.08
CA ALA A 295 8.16 10.78 20.45
C ALA A 295 9.25 10.24 21.40
N ILE A 296 10.30 9.59 20.86
CA ILE A 296 11.47 9.12 21.62
C ILE A 296 12.66 10.10 21.58
N GLY A 297 12.46 11.31 21.03
CA GLY A 297 13.41 12.42 21.07
C GLY A 297 14.31 12.59 19.85
N THR A 298 14.23 11.71 18.84
CA THR A 298 15.01 11.87 17.60
C THR A 298 14.20 11.43 16.38
N PRO A 299 13.59 12.36 15.63
CA PRO A 299 12.82 12.03 14.45
C PRO A 299 13.70 11.47 13.33
N PHE A 300 13.28 10.36 12.72
CA PHE A 300 14.00 9.66 11.66
C PHE A 300 13.19 9.55 10.37
N VAL A 301 13.84 9.79 9.22
CA VAL A 301 13.24 9.68 7.88
C VAL A 301 14.23 9.08 6.90
N ASP A 302 13.87 7.98 6.23
CA ASP A 302 14.62 7.44 5.08
C ASP A 302 13.71 6.75 4.08
N ILE A 303 13.54 7.43 2.95
CA ILE A 303 12.69 7.00 1.84
C ILE A 303 13.35 5.82 1.10
N LEU A 304 14.68 5.82 0.96
CA LEU A 304 15.40 4.76 0.25
C LEU A 304 15.27 3.43 0.99
N ASP A 305 15.55 3.44 2.30
CA ASP A 305 15.40 2.26 3.16
C ASP A 305 13.96 1.75 3.16
N THR A 306 12.97 2.65 3.25
CA THR A 306 11.56 2.25 3.25
C THR A 306 11.15 1.59 1.93
N ILE A 307 11.54 2.14 0.78
CA ILE A 307 11.23 1.54 -0.53
C ILE A 307 11.97 0.23 -0.70
N ALA A 308 13.25 0.16 -0.34
CA ALA A 308 14.03 -1.06 -0.44
C ALA A 308 13.40 -2.19 0.39
N ARG A 309 12.91 -1.89 1.60
CA ARG A 309 12.13 -2.83 2.43
C ARG A 309 10.80 -3.24 1.83
N LEU A 310 10.06 -2.29 1.23
CA LEU A 310 8.84 -2.63 0.50
C LEU A 310 9.13 -3.56 -0.69
N ARG A 311 10.25 -3.36 -1.39
CA ARG A 311 10.68 -4.23 -2.49
C ARG A 311 11.03 -5.65 -2.04
N MET A 312 11.25 -5.88 -0.76
CA MET A 312 11.42 -7.23 -0.19
C MET A 312 10.11 -7.99 -0.09
N LEU A 313 8.98 -7.26 -0.04
CA LEU A 313 7.62 -7.79 0.02
C LEU A 313 6.93 -7.79 -1.36
N ARG A 314 7.21 -6.79 -2.20
CA ARG A 314 6.67 -6.63 -3.55
C ARG A 314 7.75 -6.00 -4.44
N GLY A 315 8.41 -6.81 -5.27
CA GLY A 315 9.63 -6.43 -5.99
C GLY A 315 9.57 -5.14 -6.80
N ALA A 316 8.41 -4.87 -7.41
CA ALA A 316 8.18 -3.67 -8.20
C ALA A 316 7.72 -2.46 -7.36
N ALA A 317 7.79 -2.46 -6.02
CA ALA A 317 7.36 -1.31 -5.23
C ALA A 317 8.10 -0.02 -5.63
N CYS A 318 7.34 1.05 -5.90
CA CYS A 318 7.84 2.40 -6.23
C CYS A 318 8.92 2.39 -7.34
N MET A 319 8.56 2.08 -8.59
CA MET A 319 9.51 1.96 -9.71
C MET A 319 9.80 3.27 -10.44
N LYS A 320 9.06 4.35 -10.16
CA LYS A 320 9.20 5.63 -10.85
C LYS A 320 9.96 6.65 -9.99
N ALA A 321 10.92 7.34 -10.57
CA ALA A 321 11.72 8.34 -9.86
C ALA A 321 10.87 9.53 -9.37
N GLU A 322 9.80 9.86 -10.08
CA GLU A 322 8.85 10.90 -9.69
C GLU A 322 8.12 10.54 -8.39
N GLN A 323 7.88 9.25 -8.13
CA GLN A 323 7.27 8.79 -6.88
C GLN A 323 8.24 8.93 -5.71
N PHE A 324 9.54 8.73 -5.96
CA PHE A 324 10.58 8.96 -4.96
C PHE A 324 10.65 10.44 -4.56
N VAL A 325 10.71 11.35 -5.54
CA VAL A 325 10.67 12.80 -5.29
C VAL A 325 9.39 13.19 -4.55
N PHE A 326 8.23 12.67 -4.98
CA PHE A 326 6.96 12.90 -4.31
C PHE A 326 7.01 12.47 -2.84
N LEU A 327 7.53 11.28 -2.51
CA LEU A 327 7.65 10.82 -1.13
C LEU A 327 8.55 11.74 -0.29
N SER A 328 9.69 12.19 -0.83
CA SER A 328 10.57 13.15 -0.15
C SER A 328 9.82 14.44 0.21
N LEU A 329 9.09 15.02 -0.74
CA LEU A 329 8.34 16.26 -0.53
C LEU A 329 7.12 16.06 0.39
N ALA A 330 6.40 14.95 0.26
CA ALA A 330 5.21 14.66 1.06
C ALA A 330 5.55 14.41 2.53
N VAL A 331 6.66 13.74 2.83
CA VAL A 331 7.10 13.54 4.22
C VAL A 331 7.58 14.85 4.85
N LEU A 332 8.25 15.71 4.08
CA LEU A 332 8.58 17.07 4.54
C LEU A 332 7.30 17.86 4.88
N GLU A 333 6.32 17.85 3.98
CA GLU A 333 5.04 18.51 4.19
C GLU A 333 4.32 17.97 5.45
N TYR A 334 4.33 16.65 5.64
CA TYR A 334 3.79 16.02 6.85
C TYR A 334 4.49 16.52 8.12
N ALA A 335 5.82 16.54 8.12
CA ALA A 335 6.61 17.01 9.26
C ALA A 335 6.28 18.47 9.64
N ILE A 336 6.05 19.33 8.64
CA ILE A 336 5.64 20.72 8.85
C ILE A 336 4.22 20.79 9.43
N ARG A 337 3.25 20.10 8.80
CA ARG A 337 1.83 20.10 9.20
C ARG A 337 1.62 19.58 10.63
N HIS A 338 2.48 18.66 11.08
CA HIS A 338 2.39 18.04 12.40
C HIS A 338 3.36 18.66 13.42
N HIS A 339 3.97 19.81 13.12
CA HIS A 339 4.88 20.53 14.01
C HIS A 339 6.07 19.69 14.51
N LEU A 340 6.56 18.77 13.67
CA LEU A 340 7.71 17.91 13.96
C LEU A 340 9.05 18.60 13.67
N ILE A 341 8.99 19.85 13.19
CA ILE A 341 10.12 20.73 12.90
C ILE A 341 9.95 21.99 13.75
N ASN A 342 11.03 22.43 14.39
CA ASN A 342 11.05 23.69 15.13
C ASN A 342 10.77 24.86 14.20
N VAL A 343 9.92 25.80 14.63
CA VAL A 343 9.48 26.96 13.83
C VAL A 343 10.68 27.76 13.30
N GLU A 344 11.72 27.96 14.12
CA GLU A 344 12.96 28.67 13.74
C GLU A 344 13.76 28.01 12.61
N ASN A 345 13.50 26.73 12.34
CA ASN A 345 14.15 26.00 11.27
C ASN A 345 13.33 26.00 9.98
N LEU A 346 12.07 26.45 9.99
CA LEU A 346 11.23 26.50 8.78
C LEU A 346 11.80 27.44 7.72
N ASP A 347 12.28 28.62 8.15
CA ASP A 347 12.87 29.62 7.25
C ASP A 347 14.20 29.16 6.60
N LYS A 348 14.80 28.08 7.14
CA LYS A 348 16.04 27.50 6.62
C LYS A 348 15.80 26.46 5.52
N ILE A 349 14.54 26.07 5.27
CA ILE A 349 14.17 25.06 4.28
C ILE A 349 14.09 25.74 2.91
N CYS A 350 14.94 25.31 1.98
CA CYS A 350 15.00 25.88 0.63
C CYS A 350 14.69 24.82 -0.43
N LEU A 351 13.59 24.97 -1.17
CA LEU A 351 13.18 24.03 -2.23
C LEU A 351 13.36 24.60 -3.64
N ASN A 352 14.10 25.71 -3.81
CA ASN A 352 14.29 26.39 -5.09
C ASN A 352 14.83 25.44 -6.19
N GLY A 353 15.65 24.46 -5.84
CA GLY A 353 16.17 23.46 -6.77
C GLY A 353 15.15 22.47 -7.33
N PHE A 354 13.91 22.44 -6.81
CA PHE A 354 12.82 21.60 -7.29
C PHE A 354 11.87 22.33 -8.26
N PHE A 355 11.97 23.66 -8.37
CA PHE A 355 11.18 24.44 -9.30
C PHE A 355 11.93 24.60 -10.62
N ILE A 356 11.24 24.39 -11.74
CA ILE A 356 11.74 24.81 -13.05
C ILE A 356 11.54 26.33 -13.11
N GLN A 357 12.63 27.10 -13.10
CA GLN A 357 12.56 28.52 -13.42
C GLN A 357 12.14 28.62 -14.88
N THR A 358 10.89 29.02 -15.14
CA THR A 358 10.48 29.45 -16.48
C THR A 358 11.31 30.67 -16.81
N ASN A 359 12.22 30.55 -17.77
CA ASN A 359 13.01 31.68 -18.22
C ASN A 359 12.03 32.71 -18.84
N PRO A 360 11.94 33.94 -18.31
CA PRO A 360 11.00 34.95 -18.84
C PRO A 360 11.23 35.28 -20.31
N ASP A 361 12.43 35.00 -20.83
CA ASP A 361 12.87 35.35 -22.18
C ASP A 361 12.53 34.28 -23.25
N THR A 362 11.70 33.29 -22.90
CA THR A 362 11.17 32.29 -23.85
C THR A 362 9.64 32.31 -23.87
N VAL A 363 9.08 33.38 -24.44
CA VAL A 363 7.70 33.46 -24.96
C VAL A 363 7.73 34.07 -26.33
#